data_AF-A0A1I6WXH0-F1
#
_entry.id   AF-A0A1I6WXH0-F1
#
_cell.length_a   1.000
_cell.length_b   1.000
_cell.length_c   1.000
_cell.angle_alpha   90.00
_cell.angle_beta   90.00
_cell.angle_gamma   90.00
#
_symmetry.space_group_name_H-M   'P 1'
#
loop_
_entity.id
_entity.type
_entity.pdbx_description
1 polymer ?
#
loop_
_entity_poly.entity_id
_entity_poly.type
_entity_poly.pdbx_seq_one_letter_code
_entity_poly.pdbx_strand_id
1 'polypeptide(L)'
;AICEGDDYWTDPDKLQRQFDYMQQRPEYTLCFHPVRVVYEDMPGVATIYPEHCAAQPSLSDLATRNFIQTNSVFYRWRYRGGERLEIGRGIIPADWYIHLMHAEVGRIGLLPQIMAVYRKHAGGIWAHASDLARHKRLGKSEIEFYRQLRGHFGGRFAQSFAASQRLIFARLAEAFLDEADVPGLRRLIEDHPDIARDTLDEMGFDTTCLPVGDVDALRVWLEEQLTVSVIVTAPDPGTDLHPALVGILAQRGLFQLRVVVGFERSTQAVAESVAALRAADPDRIDVRPRPQDLGPLRNLQDCIAACDGRYIAFCDADARWISDRKIAKQLRILRSDPKLGLCFNWVLVHRTAEESLLPHEAQGRLATGNLRFSDLATAPVTAHRSCGLYRADALRTLPQAFFEEPGAGDWLMDLYVADRSRIVFLREILTVWDLRAGRPGSNSPDPIQTARVASQRRRFSALFGQGRGFEPYALVCTVTGGGAALSPDFARAHLEAPAPGAGTEIQDGHVVFAGWVVPTYGSRATLVAELEGETHRFTVDQPRSDVVAALFGDAPAPLDAELCGFRFTLPFDQHLAVHLLIETEDTVLPWLSVSVTPRSESEASG
;
A
#
# COMPACT_ATOMS: atom_id res chain seq x y z
N ALA A 1 -27.62 -10.03 31.31
CA ALA A 1 -26.52 -9.05 31.26
C ALA A 1 -25.23 -9.73 31.70
N ILE A 2 -24.08 -9.23 31.27
CA ILE A 2 -22.76 -9.72 31.69
C ILE A 2 -21.96 -8.52 32.22
N CYS A 3 -21.14 -8.72 33.24
CA CYS A 3 -20.14 -7.77 33.72
C CYS A 3 -18.93 -8.58 34.18
N GLU A 4 -17.79 -8.39 33.54
CA GLU A 4 -16.56 -9.12 33.87
C GLU A 4 -15.95 -8.58 35.16
N GLY A 5 -15.19 -9.40 35.89
CA GLY A 5 -14.77 -9.10 37.27
C GLY A 5 -13.80 -7.92 37.40
N ASP A 6 -13.18 -7.54 36.30
CA ASP A 6 -12.36 -6.34 36.12
C ASP A 6 -13.16 -5.15 35.57
N ASP A 7 -14.46 -5.25 35.37
CA ASP A 7 -15.32 -4.16 34.91
C ASP A 7 -16.35 -3.75 35.97
N TYR A 8 -17.01 -2.60 35.78
CA TYR A 8 -18.10 -2.19 36.68
C TYR A 8 -19.16 -1.32 36.00
N TRP A 9 -20.40 -1.46 36.47
CA TRP A 9 -21.50 -0.58 36.09
C TRP A 9 -21.49 0.71 36.92
N THR A 10 -21.89 1.81 36.31
CA THR A 10 -21.93 3.14 36.95
C THR A 10 -23.34 3.67 37.14
N ASP A 11 -24.33 3.07 36.47
CA ASP A 11 -25.74 3.45 36.58
C ASP A 11 -26.53 2.35 37.32
N PRO A 12 -27.14 2.64 38.48
CA PRO A 12 -27.96 1.67 39.22
C PRO A 12 -29.21 1.23 38.45
N ASP A 13 -29.71 2.05 37.51
CA ASP A 13 -30.90 1.77 36.69
C ASP A 13 -30.56 1.03 35.40
N LYS A 14 -29.28 0.74 35.11
CA LYS A 14 -28.84 0.13 33.84
C LYS A 14 -29.72 -1.04 33.40
N LEU A 15 -29.91 -2.02 34.31
CA LEU A 15 -30.67 -3.23 34.00
C LEU A 15 -32.15 -2.94 33.79
N GLN A 16 -32.74 -2.03 34.57
CA GLN A 16 -34.14 -1.64 34.43
C GLN A 16 -34.37 -0.95 33.08
N ARG A 17 -33.51 0.00 32.70
CA ARG A 17 -33.58 0.68 31.40
C ARG A 17 -33.47 -0.28 30.23
N GLN A 18 -32.53 -1.22 30.28
CA GLN A 18 -32.35 -2.24 29.24
C GLN A 18 -33.53 -3.21 29.18
N PHE A 19 -34.06 -3.61 30.35
CA PHE A 19 -35.25 -4.46 30.44
C PHE A 19 -36.47 -3.76 29.84
N ASP A 20 -36.78 -2.52 30.25
CA ASP A 20 -37.93 -1.76 29.76
C ASP A 20 -37.83 -1.52 28.25
N TYR A 21 -36.62 -1.18 27.77
CA TYR A 21 -36.36 -1.01 26.35
C TYR A 21 -36.72 -2.25 25.53
N MET A 22 -36.31 -3.43 26.00
CA MET A 22 -36.58 -4.70 25.33
C MET A 22 -38.00 -5.21 25.58
N GLN A 23 -38.61 -4.98 26.74
CA GLN A 23 -39.97 -5.42 27.04
C GLN A 23 -40.97 -4.80 26.06
N GLN A 24 -40.79 -3.52 25.74
CA GLN A 24 -41.64 -2.78 24.79
C GLN A 24 -41.37 -3.13 23.31
N ARG A 25 -40.28 -3.85 23.02
CA ARG A 25 -39.80 -4.13 21.66
C ARG A 25 -39.44 -5.62 21.50
N PRO A 26 -40.43 -6.51 21.29
CA PRO A 26 -40.22 -7.95 21.24
C PRO A 26 -39.30 -8.41 20.11
N GLU A 27 -39.15 -7.62 19.04
CA GLU A 27 -38.27 -7.87 17.91
C GLU A 27 -36.77 -7.71 18.22
N TYR A 28 -36.43 -7.12 19.36
CA TYR A 28 -35.04 -6.98 19.82
C TYR A 28 -34.66 -8.17 20.70
N THR A 29 -33.54 -8.80 20.36
CA THR A 29 -32.99 -9.97 21.07
C THR A 29 -31.76 -9.63 21.89
N LEU A 30 -31.14 -8.48 21.63
CA LEU A 30 -30.15 -7.87 22.51
C LEU A 30 -30.20 -6.35 22.44
N CYS A 31 -29.79 -5.69 23.52
CA CYS A 31 -29.45 -4.29 23.52
C CYS A 31 -28.12 -4.05 24.25
N PHE A 32 -27.48 -2.94 23.93
CA PHE A 32 -26.21 -2.54 24.53
C PHE A 32 -26.17 -1.01 24.65
N HIS A 33 -25.10 -0.50 25.26
CA HIS A 33 -24.87 0.92 25.37
C HIS A 33 -23.37 1.24 25.28
N PRO A 34 -22.97 2.48 24.97
CA PRO A 34 -21.57 2.88 24.98
C PRO A 34 -20.97 2.78 26.39
N VAL A 35 -19.68 2.50 26.48
CA VAL A 35 -18.95 2.37 27.74
C VAL A 35 -17.82 3.37 27.80
N ARG A 36 -17.45 3.78 29.02
CA ARG A 36 -16.22 4.52 29.24
C ARG A 36 -15.06 3.54 29.36
N VAL A 37 -14.07 3.65 28.48
CA VAL A 37 -12.84 2.85 28.56
C VAL A 37 -11.80 3.65 29.35
N VAL A 38 -11.28 3.06 30.42
CA VAL A 38 -10.22 3.65 31.25
C VAL A 38 -8.99 2.77 31.25
N TYR A 39 -7.81 3.38 31.32
CA TYR A 39 -6.52 2.70 31.31
C TYR A 39 -5.90 2.77 32.71
N GLU A 40 -5.69 1.62 33.36
CA GLU A 40 -5.10 1.58 34.71
C GLU A 40 -3.66 2.13 34.71
N ASP A 41 -2.91 1.87 33.64
CA ASP A 41 -1.52 2.33 33.47
C ASP A 41 -1.42 3.79 32.98
N MET A 42 -2.56 4.41 32.60
CA MET A 42 -2.63 5.83 32.20
C MET A 42 -3.79 6.55 32.90
N PRO A 43 -3.65 6.82 34.22
CA PRO A 43 -4.68 7.49 34.99
C PRO A 43 -5.08 8.83 34.36
N GLY A 44 -6.39 9.05 34.21
CA GLY A 44 -6.95 10.28 33.62
C GLY A 44 -7.22 10.21 32.11
N VAL A 45 -6.71 9.19 31.41
CA VAL A 45 -7.08 8.93 30.00
C VAL A 45 -8.34 8.08 29.96
N ALA A 46 -9.40 8.63 29.37
CA ALA A 46 -10.66 7.92 29.14
C ALA A 46 -11.16 8.13 27.70
N THR A 47 -11.71 7.09 27.12
CA THR A 47 -12.35 7.12 25.79
C THR A 47 -13.74 6.50 25.87
N ILE A 48 -14.56 6.64 24.82
CA ILE A 48 -15.87 6.00 24.73
C ILE A 48 -15.81 4.90 23.67
N TYR A 49 -16.34 3.73 24.00
CA TYR A 49 -16.45 2.62 23.05
C TYR A 49 -17.91 2.15 22.93
N PRO A 50 -18.40 1.85 21.71
CA PRO A 50 -17.73 2.12 20.43
C PRO A 50 -17.67 3.63 20.14
N GLU A 51 -16.61 4.10 19.49
CA GLU A 51 -16.48 5.52 19.07
C GLU A 51 -17.54 5.90 18.04
N HIS A 52 -17.83 4.98 17.12
CA HIS A 52 -18.82 5.13 16.06
C HIS A 52 -19.70 3.87 16.02
N CYS A 53 -21.02 4.08 15.99
CA CYS A 53 -22.00 3.04 15.85
C CYS A 53 -23.23 3.58 15.11
N ALA A 54 -23.81 2.79 14.22
CA ALA A 54 -25.08 3.12 13.59
C ALA A 54 -26.19 3.27 14.64
N ALA A 55 -27.16 4.16 14.37
CA ALA A 55 -28.32 4.34 15.25
C ALA A 55 -29.17 3.06 15.35
N GLN A 56 -29.18 2.24 14.28
CA GLN A 56 -29.85 0.95 14.22
C GLN A 56 -28.86 -0.11 13.73
N PRO A 57 -28.01 -0.68 14.61
CA PRO A 57 -27.01 -1.65 14.22
C PRO A 57 -27.65 -2.94 13.70
N SER A 58 -27.03 -3.53 12.69
CA SER A 58 -27.47 -4.77 12.07
C SER A 58 -26.55 -5.96 12.42
N LEU A 59 -27.04 -7.17 12.12
CA LEU A 59 -26.19 -8.38 12.16
C LEU A 59 -24.98 -8.25 11.22
N SER A 60 -25.13 -7.59 10.07
CA SER A 60 -24.04 -7.41 9.11
C SER A 60 -22.93 -6.52 9.68
N ASP A 61 -23.31 -5.44 10.36
CA ASP A 61 -22.36 -4.57 11.06
C ASP A 61 -21.58 -5.37 12.11
N LEU A 62 -22.31 -6.19 12.87
CA LEU A 62 -21.74 -6.97 13.97
C LEU A 62 -20.86 -8.11 13.45
N ALA A 63 -21.20 -8.74 12.33
CA ALA A 63 -20.37 -9.75 11.67
C ALA A 63 -19.04 -9.16 11.18
N THR A 64 -19.05 -7.90 10.75
CA THR A 64 -17.84 -7.21 10.27
C THR A 64 -16.92 -6.79 11.41
N ARG A 65 -17.50 -6.31 12.53
CA ARG A 65 -16.72 -5.82 13.67
C ARG A 65 -17.49 -5.99 14.98
N ASN A 66 -16.81 -6.48 16.01
CA ASN A 66 -17.36 -6.38 17.36
C ASN A 66 -17.38 -4.91 17.77
N PHE A 67 -18.57 -4.35 18.02
CA PHE A 67 -18.78 -3.00 18.55
C PHE A 67 -19.51 -3.01 19.90
N ILE A 68 -19.81 -4.19 20.44
CA ILE A 68 -20.52 -4.37 21.70
C ILE A 68 -19.50 -4.76 22.75
N GLN A 69 -19.35 -3.93 23.79
CA GLN A 69 -18.53 -4.31 24.93
C GLN A 69 -19.31 -5.28 25.83
N THR A 70 -18.66 -6.33 26.30
CA THR A 70 -19.27 -7.37 27.14
C THR A 70 -20.04 -6.82 28.35
N ASN A 71 -19.47 -5.85 29.07
CA ASN A 71 -20.11 -5.29 30.27
C ASN A 71 -21.34 -4.40 29.96
N SER A 72 -21.60 -4.04 28.70
CA SER A 72 -22.72 -3.20 28.31
C SER A 72 -23.95 -3.99 27.84
N VAL A 73 -23.78 -5.25 27.44
CA VAL A 73 -24.84 -6.01 26.77
C VAL A 73 -25.95 -6.51 27.72
N PHE A 74 -27.17 -6.56 27.21
CA PHE A 74 -28.32 -7.22 27.80
C PHE A 74 -29.02 -8.08 26.74
N TYR A 75 -29.24 -9.36 27.05
CA TYR A 75 -29.84 -10.32 26.12
C TYR A 75 -31.26 -10.67 26.53
N ARG A 76 -32.14 -10.77 25.53
CA ARG A 76 -33.30 -11.66 25.62
C ARG A 76 -32.79 -13.06 25.34
N TRP A 77 -32.50 -13.79 26.40
CA TRP A 77 -31.90 -15.11 26.31
C TRP A 77 -32.75 -16.07 25.47
N ARG A 78 -32.21 -16.54 24.33
CA ARG A 78 -32.91 -17.41 23.36
C ARG A 78 -32.94 -18.89 23.75
N TYR A 79 -31.93 -19.36 24.49
CA TYR A 79 -31.75 -20.78 24.83
C TYR A 79 -32.60 -21.22 26.03
N ARG A 80 -33.93 -21.06 25.92
CA ARG A 80 -34.92 -21.46 26.96
C ARG A 80 -35.66 -22.76 26.62
N GLY A 81 -35.65 -23.17 25.35
CA GLY A 81 -36.46 -24.29 24.82
C GLY A 81 -35.73 -25.63 24.70
N GLY A 82 -34.62 -25.84 25.41
CA GLY A 82 -33.82 -27.07 25.34
C GLY A 82 -32.61 -27.00 24.41
N GLU A 83 -32.57 -26.03 23.49
CA GLU A 83 -31.36 -25.63 22.76
C GLU A 83 -30.27 -25.16 23.74
N ARG A 84 -29.01 -25.45 23.42
CA ARG A 84 -27.85 -25.01 24.22
C ARG A 84 -27.02 -24.03 23.40
N LEU A 85 -26.45 -23.04 24.08
CA LEU A 85 -25.39 -22.22 23.51
C LEU A 85 -24.14 -23.09 23.38
N GLU A 86 -23.81 -23.47 22.16
CA GLU A 86 -22.59 -24.21 21.85
C GLU A 86 -21.53 -23.24 21.33
N ILE A 87 -20.53 -22.98 22.16
CA ILE A 87 -19.31 -22.27 21.75
C ILE A 87 -18.26 -23.34 21.49
N GLY A 88 -17.85 -23.50 20.23
CA GLY A 88 -16.81 -24.44 19.87
C GLY A 88 -15.50 -24.16 20.59
N ARG A 89 -14.66 -25.20 20.69
CA ARG A 89 -13.35 -25.09 21.35
C ARG A 89 -12.47 -24.07 20.61
N GLY A 90 -11.76 -23.25 21.38
CA GLY A 90 -10.77 -22.33 20.82
C GLY A 90 -11.34 -21.07 20.18
N ILE A 91 -12.63 -20.74 20.35
CA ILE A 91 -13.17 -19.46 19.91
C ILE A 91 -12.66 -18.31 20.80
N ILE A 92 -12.15 -17.25 20.16
CA ILE A 92 -11.93 -15.94 20.78
C ILE A 92 -12.22 -14.83 19.75
N PRO A 93 -12.93 -13.74 20.11
CA PRO A 93 -13.62 -13.48 21.38
C PRO A 93 -14.93 -14.29 21.55
N ALA A 94 -15.16 -14.85 22.74
CA ALA A 94 -16.37 -15.62 23.02
C ALA A 94 -17.63 -14.75 23.14
N ASP A 95 -17.50 -13.56 23.70
CA ASP A 95 -18.57 -12.57 23.78
C ASP A 95 -19.09 -12.17 22.39
N TRP A 96 -18.19 -11.93 21.44
CA TRP A 96 -18.57 -11.62 20.07
C TRP A 96 -19.41 -12.73 19.43
N TYR A 97 -19.00 -13.99 19.62
CA TYR A 97 -19.80 -15.13 19.18
C TYR A 97 -21.20 -15.10 19.79
N ILE A 98 -21.33 -14.85 21.10
CA ILE A 98 -22.62 -14.79 21.79
C ILE A 98 -23.48 -13.63 21.26
N HIS A 99 -22.88 -12.45 20.99
CA HIS A 99 -23.59 -11.32 20.38
C HIS A 99 -24.19 -11.73 19.03
N LEU A 100 -23.40 -12.37 18.17
CA LEU A 100 -23.83 -12.83 16.85
C LEU A 100 -24.98 -13.84 16.94
N MET A 101 -24.90 -14.80 17.85
CA MET A 101 -25.96 -15.79 18.04
C MET A 101 -27.30 -15.16 18.48
N HIS A 102 -27.27 -14.05 19.22
CA HIS A 102 -28.51 -13.35 19.57
C HIS A 102 -29.00 -12.44 18.45
N ALA A 103 -28.09 -11.74 17.77
CA ALA A 103 -28.39 -10.88 16.62
C ALA A 103 -28.90 -11.65 15.39
N GLU A 104 -28.62 -12.95 15.29
CA GLU A 104 -29.12 -13.82 14.23
C GLU A 104 -30.66 -13.91 14.23
N VAL A 105 -31.29 -13.90 15.40
CA VAL A 105 -32.74 -14.13 15.57
C VAL A 105 -33.53 -12.89 15.98
N GLY A 106 -32.91 -11.71 15.95
CA GLY A 106 -33.59 -10.45 16.23
C GLY A 106 -32.70 -9.22 16.14
N ARG A 107 -33.31 -8.06 16.38
CA ARG A 107 -32.66 -6.74 16.23
C ARG A 107 -31.72 -6.42 17.39
N ILE A 108 -30.75 -5.56 17.10
CA ILE A 108 -29.76 -5.01 18.03
C ILE A 108 -30.21 -3.62 18.46
N GLY A 109 -30.37 -3.40 19.76
CA GLY A 109 -30.76 -2.10 20.32
C GLY A 109 -29.57 -1.32 20.87
N LEU A 110 -29.46 -0.04 20.53
CA LEU A 110 -28.49 0.87 21.12
C LEU A 110 -29.20 1.83 22.08
N LEU A 111 -28.79 1.83 23.35
CA LEU A 111 -29.17 2.86 24.32
C LEU A 111 -28.05 3.91 24.39
N PRO A 112 -28.35 5.22 24.32
CA PRO A 112 -27.31 6.25 24.22
C PRO A 112 -26.58 6.53 25.54
N GLN A 113 -27.08 6.06 26.68
CA GLN A 113 -26.49 6.35 27.99
C GLN A 113 -25.20 5.56 28.25
N ILE A 114 -24.18 6.21 28.82
CA ILE A 114 -22.97 5.52 29.26
C ILE A 114 -23.18 5.00 30.69
N MET A 115 -23.36 3.68 30.82
CA MET A 115 -23.76 3.04 32.09
C MET A 115 -22.72 2.05 32.64
N ALA A 116 -21.55 1.93 32.03
CA ALA A 116 -20.48 1.03 32.45
C ALA A 116 -19.08 1.56 32.13
N VAL A 117 -18.09 1.04 32.87
CA VAL A 117 -16.67 1.28 32.67
C VAL A 117 -15.97 -0.01 32.30
N TYR A 118 -15.32 0.00 31.14
CA TYR A 118 -14.39 -1.04 30.70
C TYR A 118 -12.97 -0.68 31.12
N ARG A 119 -12.30 -1.53 31.92
CA ARG A 119 -10.93 -1.28 32.36
C ARG A 119 -9.92 -2.01 31.46
N LYS A 120 -8.91 -1.28 31.01
CA LYS A 120 -7.73 -1.84 30.34
C LYS A 120 -6.52 -1.74 31.27
N HIS A 121 -5.80 -2.84 31.41
CA HIS A 121 -4.61 -2.95 32.25
C HIS A 121 -3.57 -3.83 31.56
N ALA A 122 -2.28 -3.68 31.85
CA ALA A 122 -1.19 -4.40 31.16
C ALA A 122 -1.34 -5.94 31.08
N GLY A 123 -2.07 -6.56 32.02
CA GLY A 123 -2.34 -8.00 32.01
C GLY A 123 -3.52 -8.45 31.15
N GLY A 124 -4.34 -7.51 30.66
CA GLY A 124 -5.55 -7.78 29.89
C GLY A 124 -5.24 -8.33 28.50
N ILE A 125 -6.05 -9.29 28.03
CA ILE A 125 -5.87 -9.93 26.71
C ILE A 125 -5.96 -8.90 25.57
N TRP A 126 -6.84 -7.92 25.73
CA TRP A 126 -7.13 -6.87 24.74
C TRP A 126 -6.45 -5.53 25.07
N ALA A 127 -5.49 -5.54 26.00
CA ALA A 127 -4.76 -4.35 26.43
C ALA A 127 -3.38 -4.29 25.75
N HIS A 128 -3.03 -3.10 25.22
CA HIS A 128 -1.70 -2.65 24.79
C HIS A 128 -0.84 -3.53 23.87
N ALA A 129 -1.31 -4.68 23.41
CA ALA A 129 -0.64 -5.45 22.37
C ALA A 129 -0.92 -4.83 21.00
N SER A 130 0.13 -4.68 20.17
CA SER A 130 -0.10 -4.48 18.74
C SER A 130 -0.96 -5.63 18.20
N ASP A 131 -1.72 -5.37 17.13
CA ASP A 131 -2.49 -6.42 16.45
C ASP A 131 -1.65 -7.69 16.22
N LEU A 132 -0.38 -7.51 15.83
CA LEU A 132 0.53 -8.63 15.61
C LEU A 132 0.84 -9.42 16.89
N ALA A 133 1.13 -8.74 18.00
CA ALA A 133 1.39 -9.42 19.28
C ALA A 133 0.15 -10.20 19.75
N ARG A 134 -1.05 -9.65 19.52
CA ARG A 134 -2.30 -10.38 19.76
C ARG A 134 -2.41 -11.61 18.86
N HIS A 135 -2.22 -11.46 17.55
CA HIS A 135 -2.29 -12.58 16.61
C HIS A 135 -1.27 -13.67 16.94
N LYS A 136 -0.05 -13.34 17.36
CA LYS A 136 0.93 -14.36 17.80
C LYS A 136 0.44 -15.18 18.99
N ARG A 137 -0.29 -14.56 19.91
CA ARG A 137 -0.83 -15.23 21.10
C ARG A 137 -2.13 -15.99 20.80
N LEU A 138 -2.99 -15.44 19.95
CA LEU A 138 -4.40 -15.86 19.80
C LEU A 138 -4.81 -16.20 18.37
N GLY A 139 -3.96 -16.00 17.37
CA GLY A 139 -4.35 -16.02 15.97
C GLY A 139 -4.89 -17.37 15.50
N LYS A 140 -4.41 -18.48 16.06
CA LYS A 140 -5.01 -19.81 15.82
C LYS A 140 -6.50 -19.84 16.22
N SER A 141 -6.79 -19.30 17.41
CA SER A 141 -8.14 -19.18 17.95
C SER A 141 -8.99 -18.16 17.19
N GLU A 142 -8.41 -17.04 16.73
CA GLU A 142 -9.10 -16.04 15.92
C GLU A 142 -9.45 -16.59 14.51
N ILE A 143 -8.54 -17.33 13.87
CA ILE A 143 -8.82 -17.97 12.57
C ILE A 143 -9.92 -19.04 12.72
N GLU A 144 -9.88 -19.82 13.79
CA GLU A 144 -10.90 -20.82 14.10
C GLU A 144 -12.26 -20.18 14.39
N PHE A 145 -12.29 -19.03 15.07
CA PHE A 145 -13.52 -18.27 15.29
C PHE A 145 -14.21 -17.93 13.97
N TYR A 146 -13.50 -17.34 13.01
CA TYR A 146 -14.09 -17.04 11.70
C TYR A 146 -14.46 -18.30 10.89
N ARG A 147 -13.71 -19.40 11.07
CA ARG A 147 -14.04 -20.70 10.43
C ARG A 147 -15.40 -21.22 10.91
N GLN A 148 -15.64 -21.17 12.21
CA GLN A 148 -16.92 -21.59 12.80
C GLN A 148 -18.05 -20.65 12.41
N LEU A 149 -17.82 -19.33 12.40
CA LEU A 149 -18.83 -18.39 11.92
C LEU A 149 -19.25 -18.65 10.47
N ARG A 150 -18.29 -18.94 9.58
CA ARG A 150 -18.57 -19.29 8.19
C ARG A 150 -19.44 -20.54 8.07
N GLY A 151 -19.17 -21.55 8.89
CA GLY A 151 -19.98 -22.78 8.97
C GLY A 151 -21.40 -22.51 9.49
N HIS A 152 -21.51 -21.79 10.62
CA HIS A 152 -22.78 -21.47 11.28
C HIS A 152 -23.72 -20.66 10.37
N PHE A 153 -23.20 -19.62 9.72
CA PHE A 153 -23.99 -18.73 8.89
C PHE A 153 -24.28 -19.26 7.48
N GLY A 154 -23.94 -20.52 7.17
CA GLY A 154 -24.32 -21.21 5.93
C GLY A 154 -23.86 -20.49 4.66
N GLY A 155 -22.73 -19.77 4.71
CA GLY A 155 -22.21 -18.98 3.60
C GLY A 155 -22.55 -17.48 3.63
N ARG A 156 -23.49 -17.03 4.47
CA ARG A 156 -23.70 -15.59 4.70
C ARG A 156 -22.42 -15.00 5.32
N PHE A 157 -21.97 -13.86 4.80
CA PHE A 157 -20.70 -13.21 5.17
C PHE A 157 -19.42 -14.01 4.90
N ALA A 158 -19.48 -15.13 4.16
CA ALA A 158 -18.32 -16.01 3.95
C ALA A 158 -17.10 -15.27 3.36
N GLN A 159 -17.31 -14.33 2.45
CA GLN A 159 -16.22 -13.52 1.88
C GLN A 159 -15.53 -12.65 2.94
N SER A 160 -16.30 -11.99 3.82
CA SER A 160 -15.77 -11.15 4.90
C SER A 160 -14.99 -11.99 5.90
N PHE A 161 -15.55 -13.12 6.35
CA PHE A 161 -14.87 -14.02 7.28
C PHE A 161 -13.59 -14.63 6.67
N ALA A 162 -13.64 -15.08 5.42
CA ALA A 162 -12.45 -15.58 4.73
C ALA A 162 -11.38 -14.50 4.59
N ALA A 163 -11.75 -13.25 4.29
CA ALA A 163 -10.82 -12.13 4.25
C ALA A 163 -10.15 -11.90 5.61
N SER A 164 -10.92 -11.95 6.72
CA SER A 164 -10.36 -11.83 8.07
C SER A 164 -9.41 -12.98 8.42
N GLN A 165 -9.76 -14.23 8.08
CA GLN A 165 -8.89 -15.40 8.29
C GLN A 165 -7.56 -15.24 7.54
N ARG A 166 -7.62 -14.91 6.25
CA ARG A 166 -6.42 -14.72 5.41
C ARG A 166 -5.57 -13.56 5.89
N LEU A 167 -6.17 -12.46 6.35
CA LEU A 167 -5.43 -11.34 6.94
C LEU A 167 -4.64 -11.76 8.19
N ILE A 168 -5.26 -12.52 9.11
CA ILE A 168 -4.59 -12.99 10.33
C ILE A 168 -3.47 -13.98 9.97
N PHE A 169 -3.75 -14.93 9.07
CA PHE A 169 -2.75 -15.87 8.56
C PHE A 169 -1.55 -15.14 7.95
N ALA A 170 -1.79 -14.19 7.04
CA ALA A 170 -0.73 -13.43 6.37
C ALA A 170 0.11 -12.64 7.38
N ARG A 171 -0.51 -11.99 8.37
CA ARG A 171 0.21 -11.26 9.43
C ARG A 171 1.13 -12.18 10.23
N LEU A 172 0.67 -13.38 10.57
CA LEU A 172 1.47 -14.38 11.28
C LEU A 172 2.60 -14.93 10.41
N ALA A 173 2.29 -15.31 9.17
CA ALA A 173 3.26 -15.84 8.23
C ALA A 173 4.42 -14.87 8.01
N GLU A 174 4.12 -13.59 7.81
CA GLU A 174 5.13 -12.55 7.67
C GLU A 174 5.99 -12.36 8.93
N ALA A 175 5.39 -12.48 10.11
CA ALA A 175 6.15 -12.41 11.35
C ALA A 175 7.14 -13.58 11.49
N PHE A 176 6.74 -14.78 11.05
CA PHE A 176 7.64 -15.93 11.02
C PHE A 176 8.75 -15.77 9.97
N LEU A 177 8.46 -15.17 8.80
CA LEU A 177 9.48 -14.83 7.80
C LEU A 177 10.49 -13.79 8.33
N ASP A 178 10.00 -12.76 9.02
CA ASP A 178 10.83 -11.74 9.68
C ASP A 178 11.69 -12.37 10.79
N GLU A 179 11.19 -13.36 11.52
CA GLU A 179 11.93 -14.03 12.60
C GLU A 179 12.77 -15.22 12.12
N ALA A 180 12.71 -15.54 10.83
CA ALA A 180 13.27 -16.77 10.25
C ALA A 180 12.79 -18.06 10.98
N ASP A 181 11.59 -18.02 11.56
CA ASP A 181 10.94 -19.14 12.27
C ASP A 181 10.17 -20.04 11.28
N VAL A 182 10.92 -20.79 10.49
CA VAL A 182 10.37 -21.79 9.56
C VAL A 182 9.50 -22.85 10.28
N PRO A 183 9.87 -23.37 11.48
CA PRO A 183 9.00 -24.27 12.23
C PRO A 183 7.64 -23.65 12.61
N GLY A 184 7.61 -22.37 12.98
CA GLY A 184 6.39 -21.62 13.25
C GLY A 184 5.50 -21.49 12.02
N LEU A 185 6.08 -21.09 10.88
CA LEU A 185 5.37 -20.99 9.61
C LEU A 185 4.82 -22.35 9.15
N ARG A 186 5.62 -23.42 9.27
CA ARG A 186 5.16 -24.79 8.96
C ARG A 186 3.93 -25.17 9.77
N ARG A 187 3.96 -24.96 11.09
CA ARG A 187 2.81 -25.24 11.97
C ARG A 187 1.58 -24.43 11.56
N LEU A 188 1.76 -23.15 11.20
CA LEU A 188 0.67 -22.30 10.72
C LEU A 188 0.04 -22.86 9.43
N ILE A 189 0.86 -23.31 8.48
CA ILE A 189 0.39 -23.93 7.23
C ILE A 189 -0.39 -25.23 7.51
N GLU A 190 0.13 -26.08 8.39
CA GLU A 190 -0.47 -27.37 8.75
C GLU A 190 -1.77 -27.24 9.55
N ASP A 191 -1.86 -26.24 10.43
CA ASP A 191 -3.07 -25.95 11.20
C ASP A 191 -4.19 -25.34 10.34
N HIS A 192 -3.85 -24.77 9.18
CA HIS A 192 -4.79 -24.01 8.34
C HIS A 192 -4.66 -24.31 6.83
N PRO A 193 -4.72 -25.59 6.40
CA PRO A 193 -4.50 -25.98 5.01
C PRO A 193 -5.58 -25.45 4.05
N ASP A 194 -6.77 -25.11 4.58
CA ASP A 194 -7.92 -24.57 3.85
C ASP A 194 -7.68 -23.15 3.30
N ILE A 195 -6.73 -22.41 3.87
CA ILE A 195 -6.42 -21.02 3.46
C ILE A 195 -4.93 -20.79 3.17
N ALA A 196 -4.05 -21.70 3.58
CA ALA A 196 -2.60 -21.49 3.52
C ALA A 196 -2.08 -21.24 2.11
N ARG A 197 -2.48 -22.08 1.13
CA ARG A 197 -1.99 -21.97 -0.25
C ARG A 197 -2.39 -20.63 -0.87
N ASP A 198 -3.68 -20.32 -0.87
CA ASP A 198 -4.20 -19.08 -1.47
C ASP A 198 -3.63 -17.84 -0.79
N THR A 199 -3.45 -17.86 0.54
CA THR A 199 -2.89 -16.71 1.25
C THR A 199 -1.40 -16.53 0.94
N LEU A 200 -0.62 -17.61 0.85
CA LEU A 200 0.79 -17.52 0.46
C LEU A 200 0.96 -17.07 -0.99
N ASP A 201 0.06 -17.49 -1.88
CA ASP A 201 0.01 -17.03 -3.26
C ASP A 201 -0.28 -15.51 -3.34
N GLU A 202 -1.28 -15.03 -2.59
CA GLU A 202 -1.58 -13.60 -2.43
C GLU A 202 -0.41 -12.82 -1.79
N MET A 203 0.41 -13.46 -0.96
CA MET A 203 1.64 -12.89 -0.41
C MET A 203 2.81 -12.86 -1.41
N GLY A 204 2.62 -13.41 -2.61
CA GLY A 204 3.56 -13.40 -3.74
C GLY A 204 4.53 -14.59 -3.81
N PHE A 205 4.19 -15.71 -3.17
CA PHE A 205 4.91 -16.97 -3.31
C PHE A 205 4.31 -17.85 -4.41
N ASP A 206 5.16 -18.54 -5.17
CA ASP A 206 4.73 -19.59 -6.09
C ASP A 206 4.45 -20.88 -5.31
N THR A 207 3.17 -21.12 -5.05
CA THR A 207 2.71 -22.23 -4.20
C THR A 207 2.44 -23.53 -4.94
N THR A 208 2.77 -23.60 -6.25
CA THR A 208 2.58 -24.81 -7.07
C THR A 208 3.28 -26.04 -6.48
N CYS A 209 4.47 -25.83 -5.91
CA CYS A 209 5.31 -26.86 -5.30
C CYS A 209 5.51 -26.65 -3.78
N LEU A 210 4.54 -26.07 -3.07
CA LEU A 210 4.63 -25.82 -1.62
C LEU A 210 4.95 -27.11 -0.84
N PRO A 211 6.11 -27.19 -0.13
CA PRO A 211 6.45 -28.36 0.68
C PRO A 211 5.54 -28.48 1.91
N VAL A 212 5.23 -29.72 2.30
CA VAL A 212 4.39 -30.02 3.47
C VAL A 212 5.15 -30.95 4.41
N GLY A 213 5.07 -30.70 5.72
CA GLY A 213 5.62 -31.59 6.75
C GLY A 213 7.12 -31.43 7.05
N ASP A 214 7.92 -31.00 6.08
CA ASP A 214 9.38 -30.89 6.21
C ASP A 214 9.84 -29.43 6.35
N VAL A 215 10.50 -29.11 7.47
CA VAL A 215 11.02 -27.77 7.79
C VAL A 215 12.17 -27.37 6.87
N ASP A 216 13.05 -28.31 6.52
CA ASP A 216 14.23 -28.03 5.69
C ASP A 216 13.81 -27.85 4.24
N ALA A 217 12.89 -28.69 3.75
CA ALA A 217 12.31 -28.51 2.42
C ALA A 217 11.57 -27.15 2.32
N LEU A 218 10.80 -26.78 3.34
CA LEU A 218 10.10 -25.49 3.38
C LEU A 218 11.09 -24.32 3.40
N ARG A 219 12.19 -24.43 4.16
CA ARG A 219 13.26 -23.42 4.17
C ARG A 219 13.84 -23.23 2.77
N VAL A 220 14.25 -24.31 2.11
CA VAL A 220 14.84 -24.25 0.76
C VAL A 220 13.87 -23.60 -0.22
N TRP A 221 12.59 -24.03 -0.22
CA TRP A 221 11.56 -23.46 -1.09
C TRP A 221 11.32 -21.96 -0.85
N LEU A 222 11.38 -21.50 0.41
CA LEU A 222 11.28 -20.08 0.75
C LEU A 222 12.50 -19.31 0.24
N GLU A 223 13.69 -19.82 0.53
CA GLU A 223 14.96 -19.17 0.22
C GLU A 223 15.22 -19.05 -1.28
N GLU A 224 14.84 -20.06 -2.09
CA GLU A 224 14.95 -20.02 -3.56
C GLU A 224 14.13 -18.90 -4.20
N GLN A 225 12.95 -18.61 -3.64
CA GLN A 225 12.07 -17.55 -4.13
C GLN A 225 12.44 -16.16 -3.59
N LEU A 226 13.20 -16.13 -2.50
CA LEU A 226 13.63 -14.94 -1.78
C LEU A 226 15.14 -14.77 -1.92
N THR A 227 15.63 -14.73 -3.16
CA THR A 227 17.04 -14.50 -3.49
C THR A 227 17.31 -13.03 -3.78
N VAL A 228 18.27 -12.45 -3.07
CA VAL A 228 18.67 -11.05 -3.17
C VAL A 228 20.16 -10.96 -3.52
N SER A 229 20.49 -10.26 -4.61
CA SER A 229 21.87 -9.87 -4.91
C SER A 229 22.08 -8.41 -4.54
N VAL A 230 23.17 -8.09 -3.86
CA VAL A 230 23.55 -6.73 -3.49
C VAL A 230 24.78 -6.32 -4.28
N ILE A 231 24.65 -5.30 -5.10
CA ILE A 231 25.76 -4.73 -5.85
C ILE A 231 26.45 -3.66 -5.01
N VAL A 232 27.76 -3.76 -4.89
CA VAL A 232 28.63 -2.74 -4.29
C VAL A 232 29.55 -2.21 -5.38
N THR A 233 29.34 -0.96 -5.82
CA THR A 233 30.25 -0.30 -6.76
C THR A 233 31.25 0.60 -6.04
N ALA A 234 32.49 0.63 -6.57
CA ALA A 234 33.56 1.48 -6.07
C ALA A 234 34.49 1.96 -7.20
N PRO A 235 35.06 3.17 -7.07
CA PRO A 235 35.90 3.74 -8.13
C PRO A 235 37.21 2.99 -8.34
N ASP A 236 37.78 2.39 -7.29
CA ASP A 236 39.01 1.60 -7.36
C ASP A 236 39.16 0.66 -6.13
N PRO A 237 40.09 -0.33 -6.18
CA PRO A 237 40.28 -1.31 -5.11
C PRO A 237 40.81 -0.78 -3.79
N GLY A 238 41.28 0.47 -3.74
CA GLY A 238 41.70 1.13 -2.51
C GLY A 238 40.56 1.82 -1.77
N THR A 239 39.35 1.80 -2.33
CA THR A 239 38.16 2.37 -1.68
C THR A 239 37.75 1.53 -0.48
N ASP A 240 37.55 2.18 0.66
CA ASP A 240 37.03 1.53 1.85
C ASP A 240 35.57 1.10 1.64
N LEU A 241 35.33 -0.22 1.64
CA LEU A 241 34.02 -0.85 1.51
C LEU A 241 33.45 -1.32 2.85
N HIS A 242 34.22 -1.23 3.94
CA HIS A 242 33.83 -1.77 5.22
C HIS A 242 32.48 -1.22 5.72
N PRO A 243 32.20 0.10 5.67
CA PRO A 243 30.91 0.64 6.11
C PRO A 243 29.70 0.06 5.36
N ALA A 244 29.82 -0.13 4.05
CA ALA A 244 28.77 -0.73 3.23
C ALA A 244 28.57 -2.21 3.59
N LEU A 245 29.66 -2.99 3.61
CA LEU A 245 29.61 -4.43 3.87
C LEU A 245 29.07 -4.78 5.25
N VAL A 246 29.39 -4.01 6.29
CA VAL A 246 28.83 -4.22 7.63
C VAL A 246 27.30 -4.12 7.60
N GLY A 247 26.73 -3.12 6.94
CA GLY A 247 25.28 -2.96 6.82
C GLY A 247 24.60 -4.06 5.98
N ILE A 248 25.28 -4.52 4.92
CA ILE A 248 24.79 -5.59 4.04
C ILE A 248 24.79 -6.94 4.77
N LEU A 249 25.90 -7.29 5.43
CA LEU A 249 26.07 -8.59 6.06
C LEU A 249 25.23 -8.73 7.34
N ALA A 250 24.87 -7.60 7.97
CA ALA A 250 23.99 -7.55 9.13
C ALA A 250 22.49 -7.75 8.81
N GLN A 251 22.08 -7.83 7.54
CA GLN A 251 20.66 -7.98 7.19
C GLN A 251 20.07 -9.28 7.75
N ARG A 252 18.85 -9.18 8.32
CA ARG A 252 18.11 -10.27 8.97
C ARG A 252 16.76 -10.52 8.32
N GLY A 253 16.42 -11.80 8.18
CA GLY A 253 15.14 -12.32 7.69
C GLY A 253 15.37 -13.63 6.94
N LEU A 254 14.29 -14.25 6.47
CA LEU A 254 14.38 -15.47 5.67
C LEU A 254 14.54 -15.14 4.19
N PHE A 255 15.78 -15.07 3.71
CA PHE A 255 16.14 -14.87 2.30
C PHE A 255 17.60 -15.28 2.08
N GLN A 256 17.96 -15.59 0.84
CA GLN A 256 19.36 -15.75 0.45
C GLN A 256 19.94 -14.40 0.01
N LEU A 257 21.12 -14.07 0.50
CA LEU A 257 21.82 -12.84 0.16
C LEU A 257 23.19 -13.13 -0.41
N ARG A 258 23.44 -12.64 -1.63
CA ARG A 258 24.75 -12.61 -2.29
C ARG A 258 25.20 -11.18 -2.50
N VAL A 259 26.49 -10.93 -2.47
CA VAL A 259 27.11 -9.62 -2.70
C VAL A 259 27.98 -9.70 -3.93
N VAL A 260 27.81 -8.77 -4.86
CA VAL A 260 28.63 -8.62 -6.07
C VAL A 260 29.39 -7.30 -5.96
N VAL A 261 30.71 -7.39 -5.84
CA VAL A 261 31.58 -6.20 -5.76
C VAL A 261 32.20 -5.93 -7.14
N GLY A 262 32.01 -4.71 -7.63
CA GLY A 262 32.53 -4.26 -8.93
C GLY A 262 33.31 -2.95 -8.84
N PHE A 263 34.59 -2.99 -9.19
CA PHE A 263 35.46 -1.82 -9.25
C PHE A 263 35.42 -1.18 -10.65
N GLU A 264 35.29 0.14 -10.73
CA GLU A 264 35.27 0.89 -12.00
C GLU A 264 36.63 0.90 -12.69
N ARG A 265 37.70 0.95 -11.87
CA ARG A 265 39.10 0.94 -12.33
C ARG A 265 39.87 -0.24 -11.76
N SER A 266 40.79 -0.75 -12.55
CA SER A 266 41.66 -1.89 -12.23
C SER A 266 43.07 -1.40 -11.97
N THR A 267 43.57 -1.56 -10.74
CA THR A 267 44.98 -1.26 -10.39
C THR A 267 45.72 -2.55 -9.97
N GLN A 268 47.05 -2.51 -9.85
CA GLN A 268 47.81 -3.68 -9.39
C GLN A 268 47.45 -4.12 -7.95
N ALA A 269 46.81 -3.24 -7.17
CA ALA A 269 46.30 -3.49 -5.82
C ALA A 269 44.99 -4.31 -5.77
N VAL A 270 44.41 -4.70 -6.91
CA VAL A 270 43.17 -5.52 -6.97
C VAL A 270 43.33 -6.85 -6.22
N ALA A 271 44.46 -7.56 -6.37
CA ALA A 271 44.57 -8.95 -5.92
C ALA A 271 44.43 -9.12 -4.39
N GLU A 272 45.04 -8.23 -3.61
CA GLU A 272 45.02 -8.30 -2.14
C GLU A 272 43.65 -7.91 -1.58
N SER A 273 43.06 -6.80 -2.05
CA SER A 273 41.71 -6.37 -1.65
C SER A 273 40.64 -7.40 -2.02
N VAL A 274 40.71 -7.99 -3.22
CA VAL A 274 39.79 -9.05 -3.67
C VAL A 274 39.91 -10.29 -2.79
N ALA A 275 41.14 -10.72 -2.48
CA ALA A 275 41.37 -11.89 -1.64
C ALA A 275 40.86 -11.67 -0.22
N ALA A 276 41.10 -10.49 0.37
CA ALA A 276 40.61 -10.14 1.71
C ALA A 276 39.08 -10.10 1.77
N LEU A 277 38.41 -9.50 0.78
CA LEU A 277 36.95 -9.44 0.70
C LEU A 277 36.32 -10.82 0.55
N ARG A 278 36.87 -11.67 -0.33
CA ARG A 278 36.40 -13.06 -0.49
C ARG A 278 36.64 -13.89 0.77
N ALA A 279 37.76 -13.67 1.46
CA ALA A 279 38.07 -14.40 2.69
C ALA A 279 37.15 -14.01 3.86
N ALA A 280 36.53 -12.83 3.83
CA ALA A 280 35.65 -12.36 4.90
C ALA A 280 34.33 -13.15 4.98
N ASP A 281 33.74 -13.51 3.82
CA ASP A 281 32.50 -14.29 3.73
C ASP A 281 32.42 -14.97 2.33
N PRO A 282 33.15 -16.08 2.12
CA PRO A 282 33.32 -16.68 0.79
C PRO A 282 32.03 -17.27 0.22
N ASP A 283 31.05 -17.57 1.07
CA ASP A 283 29.76 -18.14 0.66
C ASP A 283 28.81 -17.06 0.11
N ARG A 284 29.00 -15.80 0.52
CA ARG A 284 28.10 -14.69 0.18
C ARG A 284 28.74 -13.64 -0.72
N ILE A 285 30.06 -13.48 -0.74
CA ILE A 285 30.74 -12.39 -1.46
C ILE A 285 31.40 -12.90 -2.75
N ASP A 286 30.84 -12.52 -3.90
CA ASP A 286 31.52 -12.57 -5.20
C ASP A 286 32.17 -11.20 -5.49
N VAL A 287 33.45 -11.24 -5.84
CA VAL A 287 34.20 -10.05 -6.22
C VAL A 287 34.65 -10.25 -7.66
N ARG A 288 34.32 -9.32 -8.55
CA ARG A 288 34.63 -9.46 -9.97
C ARG A 288 35.91 -8.70 -10.32
N PRO A 289 37.05 -9.40 -10.51
CA PRO A 289 38.27 -8.73 -10.92
C PRO A 289 38.10 -8.20 -12.34
N ARG A 290 38.56 -6.98 -12.57
CA ARG A 290 38.53 -6.33 -13.87
C ARG A 290 39.95 -6.32 -14.43
N PRO A 291 40.16 -6.79 -15.68
CA PRO A 291 41.46 -6.67 -16.33
C PRO A 291 41.65 -5.32 -17.03
N GLN A 292 40.57 -4.55 -17.23
CA GLN A 292 40.55 -3.28 -17.95
C GLN A 292 39.51 -2.34 -17.32
N ASP A 293 39.73 -1.03 -17.44
CA ASP A 293 38.81 0.01 -16.97
C ASP A 293 37.59 0.07 -17.88
N LEU A 294 36.42 -0.34 -17.35
CA LEU A 294 35.15 -0.33 -18.08
C LEU A 294 34.39 0.99 -17.93
N GLY A 295 34.75 1.80 -16.93
CA GLY A 295 33.97 2.95 -16.51
C GLY A 295 32.70 2.56 -15.73
N PRO A 296 32.01 3.54 -15.12
CA PRO A 296 30.95 3.30 -14.14
C PRO A 296 29.74 2.53 -14.70
N LEU A 297 29.25 2.91 -15.89
CA LEU A 297 28.02 2.34 -16.45
C LEU A 297 28.20 0.91 -16.98
N ARG A 298 29.33 0.62 -17.65
CA ARG A 298 29.63 -0.75 -18.10
C ARG A 298 29.99 -1.66 -16.92
N ASN A 299 30.64 -1.12 -15.88
CA ASN A 299 30.83 -1.85 -14.63
C ASN A 299 29.48 -2.20 -13.98
N LEU A 300 28.56 -1.23 -13.92
CA LEU A 300 27.19 -1.46 -13.43
C LEU A 300 26.46 -2.52 -14.25
N GLN A 301 26.53 -2.45 -15.59
CA GLN A 301 25.91 -3.43 -16.50
C GLN A 301 26.39 -4.85 -16.21
N ASP A 302 27.70 -5.04 -16.07
CA ASP A 302 28.27 -6.35 -15.78
C ASP A 302 27.93 -6.84 -14.36
N CYS A 303 27.88 -5.94 -13.37
CA CYS A 303 27.43 -6.31 -12.02
C CYS A 303 25.97 -6.77 -12.00
N ILE A 304 25.09 -6.08 -12.74
CA ILE A 304 23.68 -6.49 -12.91
C ILE A 304 23.60 -7.87 -13.58
N ALA A 305 24.41 -8.11 -14.62
CA ALA A 305 24.44 -9.39 -15.32
C ALA A 305 24.97 -10.55 -14.45
N ALA A 306 25.85 -10.26 -13.48
CA ALA A 306 26.40 -11.25 -12.56
C ALA A 306 25.46 -11.58 -11.39
N CYS A 307 24.45 -10.75 -11.12
CA CYS A 307 23.44 -11.03 -10.11
C CYS A 307 22.54 -12.17 -10.55
N ASP A 308 22.32 -13.14 -9.68
CA ASP A 308 21.45 -14.30 -9.87
C ASP A 308 20.14 -14.20 -9.07
N GLY A 309 20.07 -13.26 -8.13
CA GLY A 309 18.88 -13.03 -7.31
C GLY A 309 17.67 -12.56 -8.11
N ARG A 310 16.49 -12.89 -7.60
CA ARG A 310 15.20 -12.36 -8.09
C ARG A 310 15.07 -10.86 -7.82
N TYR A 311 15.76 -10.37 -6.80
CA TYR A 311 15.82 -8.97 -6.41
C TYR A 311 17.25 -8.47 -6.38
N ILE A 312 17.46 -7.20 -6.72
CA ILE A 312 18.77 -6.55 -6.72
C ILE A 312 18.70 -5.30 -5.85
N ALA A 313 19.64 -5.15 -4.92
CA ALA A 313 19.85 -3.92 -4.18
C ALA A 313 21.22 -3.32 -4.49
N PHE A 314 21.39 -2.05 -4.15
CA PHE A 314 22.69 -1.37 -4.21
C PHE A 314 23.14 -0.96 -2.81
N CYS A 315 24.44 -1.00 -2.56
CA CYS A 315 25.05 -0.35 -1.41
C CYS A 315 26.44 0.13 -1.84
N ASP A 316 26.46 1.25 -2.58
CA ASP A 316 27.71 1.81 -3.09
C ASP A 316 28.63 2.27 -1.95
N ALA A 317 29.92 2.41 -2.24
CA ALA A 317 30.96 2.70 -1.25
C ALA A 317 30.77 4.02 -0.46
N ASP A 318 29.94 4.94 -0.94
CA ASP A 318 29.56 6.18 -0.26
C ASP A 318 28.18 6.10 0.39
N ALA A 319 27.69 4.91 0.70
CA ALA A 319 26.46 4.68 1.45
C ALA A 319 26.61 3.57 2.50
N ARG A 320 25.71 3.58 3.48
CA ARG A 320 25.58 2.50 4.46
C ARG A 320 24.12 2.26 4.83
N TRP A 321 23.77 1.01 5.05
CA TRP A 321 22.47 0.65 5.63
C TRP A 321 22.56 0.69 7.15
N ILE A 322 21.60 1.36 7.78
CA ILE A 322 21.53 1.54 9.24
C ILE A 322 20.44 0.68 9.89
N SER A 323 19.65 -0.02 9.09
CA SER A 323 18.69 -1.01 9.55
C SER A 323 19.11 -2.40 9.11
N ASP A 324 19.13 -3.35 10.04
CA ASP A 324 19.28 -4.78 9.78
C ASP A 324 18.03 -5.41 9.13
N ARG A 325 16.94 -4.64 8.96
CA ARG A 325 15.67 -5.10 8.37
C ARG A 325 15.32 -4.44 7.04
N LYS A 326 16.24 -3.67 6.43
CA LYS A 326 15.97 -2.95 5.17
C LYS A 326 15.50 -3.90 4.08
N ILE A 327 16.25 -4.98 3.84
CA ILE A 327 15.93 -5.96 2.80
C ILE A 327 14.59 -6.64 3.08
N ALA A 328 14.36 -7.15 4.29
CA ALA A 328 13.09 -7.81 4.64
C ALA A 328 11.86 -6.92 4.38
N LYS A 329 11.93 -5.64 4.80
CA LYS A 329 10.84 -4.67 4.59
C LYS A 329 10.56 -4.41 3.12
N GLN A 330 11.58 -4.15 2.31
CA GLN A 330 11.42 -3.85 0.89
C GLN A 330 11.03 -5.09 0.09
N LEU A 331 11.57 -6.25 0.45
CA LEU A 331 11.28 -7.54 -0.17
C LEU A 331 9.80 -7.90 0.02
N ARG A 332 9.26 -7.72 1.22
CA ARG A 332 7.83 -7.90 1.50
C ARG A 332 6.95 -7.08 0.57
N ILE A 333 7.26 -5.79 0.44
CA ILE A 333 6.50 -4.88 -0.42
C ILE A 333 6.57 -5.33 -1.88
N LEU A 334 7.78 -5.55 -2.42
CA LEU A 334 7.93 -5.96 -3.81
C LEU A 334 7.29 -7.32 -4.07
N ARG A 335 7.47 -8.30 -3.19
CA ARG A 335 6.88 -9.64 -3.33
C ARG A 335 5.35 -9.57 -3.42
N SER A 336 4.72 -8.76 -2.58
CA SER A 336 3.25 -8.64 -2.51
C SER A 336 2.59 -7.99 -3.74
N ASP A 337 3.33 -7.24 -4.57
CA ASP A 337 2.82 -6.70 -5.84
C ASP A 337 3.79 -6.99 -6.99
N PRO A 338 3.47 -7.94 -7.90
CA PRO A 338 4.31 -8.25 -9.06
C PRO A 338 4.45 -7.08 -10.05
N LYS A 339 3.61 -6.05 -9.97
CA LYS A 339 3.71 -4.86 -10.83
C LYS A 339 4.73 -3.84 -10.34
N LEU A 340 5.26 -3.99 -9.13
CA LEU A 340 6.30 -3.11 -8.59
C LEU A 340 7.69 -3.53 -9.10
N GLY A 341 8.43 -2.60 -9.71
CA GLY A 341 9.83 -2.82 -10.10
C GLY A 341 10.84 -2.23 -9.12
N LEU A 342 10.45 -1.24 -8.30
CA LEU A 342 11.33 -0.58 -7.32
C LEU A 342 10.58 -0.23 -6.03
N CYS A 343 11.17 -0.57 -4.89
CA CYS A 343 10.84 -0.03 -3.57
C CYS A 343 12.06 0.70 -3.01
N PHE A 344 11.92 1.97 -2.63
CA PHE A 344 13.02 2.74 -2.04
C PHE A 344 12.63 3.40 -0.72
N ASN A 345 13.60 3.58 0.16
CA ASN A 345 13.39 4.12 1.51
C ASN A 345 13.85 5.57 1.66
N TRP A 346 13.48 6.23 2.77
CA TRP A 346 13.96 7.58 3.09
C TRP A 346 15.44 7.59 3.47
N VAL A 347 16.24 8.47 2.88
CA VAL A 347 17.68 8.58 3.09
C VAL A 347 18.02 9.67 4.10
N LEU A 348 18.99 9.41 4.97
CA LEU A 348 19.74 10.46 5.67
C LEU A 348 20.94 10.88 4.80
N VAL A 349 21.07 12.18 4.56
CA VAL A 349 22.20 12.76 3.83
C VAL A 349 23.22 13.23 4.85
N HIS A 350 24.42 12.64 4.81
CA HIS A 350 25.57 13.02 5.62
C HIS A 350 26.51 13.88 4.78
N ARG A 351 26.54 15.19 5.02
CA ARG A 351 27.48 16.11 4.35
C ARG A 351 28.73 16.20 5.21
N THR A 352 29.76 15.45 4.82
CA THR A 352 30.97 15.29 5.65
C THR A 352 31.70 16.61 5.88
N ALA A 353 31.67 17.53 4.90
CA ALA A 353 32.33 18.83 5.01
C ALA A 353 31.63 19.81 5.96
N GLU A 354 30.33 19.61 6.19
CA GLU A 354 29.48 20.46 7.04
C GLU A 354 29.18 19.80 8.39
N GLU A 355 29.68 18.57 8.61
CA GLU A 355 29.34 17.70 9.75
C GLU A 355 27.82 17.59 9.99
N SER A 356 27.03 17.65 8.90
CA SER A 356 25.56 17.65 8.96
C SER A 356 24.99 16.30 8.55
N LEU A 357 23.97 15.84 9.29
CA LEU A 357 23.23 14.60 9.02
C LEU A 357 21.74 14.90 9.05
N LEU A 358 21.14 15.09 7.87
CA LEU A 358 19.76 15.51 7.75
C LEU A 358 18.96 14.58 6.83
N PRO A 359 17.67 14.31 7.11
CA PRO A 359 16.82 13.57 6.19
C PRO A 359 16.72 14.27 4.83
N HIS A 360 16.68 13.49 3.75
CA HIS A 360 16.50 14.02 2.41
C HIS A 360 15.16 14.76 2.31
N GLU A 361 15.21 16.07 2.06
CA GLU A 361 14.05 16.95 2.23
C GLU A 361 12.87 16.58 1.31
N ALA A 362 13.14 16.32 0.02
CA ALA A 362 12.08 16.00 -0.94
C ALA A 362 11.36 14.69 -0.59
N GLN A 363 12.10 13.69 -0.07
CA GLN A 363 11.51 12.43 0.41
C GLN A 363 10.66 12.66 1.67
N GLY A 364 11.04 13.62 2.52
CA GLY A 364 10.27 14.02 3.69
C GLY A 364 8.89 14.62 3.36
N ARG A 365 8.62 14.97 2.10
CA ARG A 365 7.30 15.45 1.64
C ARG A 365 6.41 14.33 1.10
N LEU A 366 6.94 13.13 0.87
CA LEU A 366 6.21 12.00 0.29
C LEU A 366 5.55 11.12 1.37
N ALA A 367 4.30 10.72 1.18
CA ALA A 367 3.70 9.67 2.00
C ALA A 367 4.25 8.29 1.59
N THR A 368 4.28 7.31 2.51
CA THR A 368 4.52 5.91 2.13
C THR A 368 3.45 5.49 1.13
N GLY A 369 3.86 4.90 0.00
CA GLY A 369 2.93 4.43 -1.02
C GLY A 369 3.48 4.50 -2.43
N ASN A 370 2.61 4.19 -3.39
CA ASN A 370 2.94 4.21 -4.80
C ASN A 370 3.25 5.63 -5.25
N LEU A 371 4.29 5.78 -6.06
CA LEU A 371 4.59 7.02 -6.76
C LEU A 371 4.26 6.88 -8.24
N ARG A 372 3.89 8.00 -8.85
CA ARG A 372 3.66 8.13 -10.28
C ARG A 372 4.99 8.38 -10.98
N PHE A 373 5.05 8.06 -12.27
CA PHE A 373 6.17 8.44 -13.11
C PHE A 373 6.44 9.95 -13.05
N SER A 374 5.37 10.77 -13.04
CA SER A 374 5.47 12.23 -12.97
C SER A 374 6.10 12.74 -11.67
N ASP A 375 5.95 12.02 -10.55
CA ASP A 375 6.60 12.37 -9.29
C ASP A 375 8.13 12.26 -9.41
N LEU A 376 8.62 11.30 -10.20
CA LEU A 376 10.05 11.17 -10.52
C LEU A 376 10.50 12.12 -11.63
N ALA A 377 9.66 12.41 -12.62
CA ALA A 377 10.05 13.23 -13.77
C ALA A 377 10.40 14.68 -13.40
N THR A 378 9.89 15.17 -12.28
CA THR A 378 10.12 16.53 -11.80
C THR A 378 11.45 16.69 -11.06
N ALA A 379 11.89 15.67 -10.32
CA ALA A 379 13.11 15.72 -9.51
C ALA A 379 13.66 14.31 -9.20
N PRO A 380 14.97 14.16 -8.95
CA PRO A 380 15.60 12.90 -8.55
C PRO A 380 15.27 12.52 -7.09
N VAL A 381 13.99 12.26 -6.79
CA VAL A 381 13.49 12.09 -5.42
C VAL A 381 13.95 10.78 -4.75
N THR A 382 14.41 9.79 -5.51
CA THR A 382 15.07 8.60 -4.96
C THR A 382 16.39 8.93 -4.27
N ALA A 383 17.01 10.07 -4.61
CA ALA A 383 18.26 10.61 -4.08
C ALA A 383 19.51 9.77 -4.37
N HIS A 384 19.51 8.48 -4.04
CA HIS A 384 20.65 7.58 -4.19
C HIS A 384 20.20 6.12 -4.36
N ARG A 385 20.76 5.39 -5.33
CA ARG A 385 20.35 3.99 -5.62
C ARG A 385 20.47 3.04 -4.42
N SER A 386 21.37 3.32 -3.47
CA SER A 386 21.57 2.50 -2.27
C SER A 386 20.36 2.41 -1.33
N CYS A 387 19.35 3.28 -1.52
CA CYS A 387 18.09 3.19 -0.78
C CYS A 387 17.06 2.27 -1.43
N GLY A 388 17.29 1.81 -2.67
CA GLY A 388 16.39 0.97 -3.43
C GLY A 388 16.59 -0.54 -3.20
N LEU A 389 15.51 -1.28 -3.42
CA LEU A 389 15.49 -2.68 -3.81
C LEU A 389 14.68 -2.76 -5.11
N TYR A 390 15.21 -3.46 -6.09
CA TYR A 390 14.65 -3.58 -7.43
C TYR A 390 14.26 -5.03 -7.67
N ARG A 391 13.23 -5.26 -8.50
CA ARG A 391 13.13 -6.56 -9.17
C ARG A 391 14.25 -6.67 -10.20
N ALA A 392 14.87 -7.84 -10.29
CA ALA A 392 16.04 -8.02 -11.14
C ALA A 392 15.72 -7.83 -12.63
N ASP A 393 14.54 -8.25 -13.08
CA ASP A 393 14.05 -8.06 -14.45
C ASP A 393 13.88 -6.58 -14.84
N ALA A 394 13.43 -5.73 -13.91
CA ALA A 394 13.33 -4.28 -14.12
C ALA A 394 14.69 -3.64 -14.44
N LEU A 395 15.79 -4.16 -13.88
CA LEU A 395 17.14 -3.69 -14.19
C LEU A 395 17.74 -4.37 -15.43
N ARG A 396 17.49 -5.66 -15.62
CA ARG A 396 18.02 -6.42 -16.78
C ARG A 396 17.40 -5.98 -18.11
N THR A 397 16.23 -5.32 -18.06
CA THR A 397 15.53 -4.80 -19.24
C THR A 397 15.86 -3.33 -19.54
N LEU A 398 16.80 -2.72 -18.81
CA LEU A 398 17.31 -1.40 -19.15
C LEU A 398 17.88 -1.41 -20.58
N PRO A 399 17.56 -0.40 -21.41
CA PRO A 399 18.02 -0.36 -22.79
C PRO A 399 19.54 -0.20 -22.86
N GLN A 400 20.18 -0.79 -23.85
CA GLN A 400 21.64 -0.68 -24.05
C GLN A 400 22.11 0.79 -24.10
N ALA A 401 21.29 1.69 -24.67
CA ALA A 401 21.54 3.11 -24.72
C ALA A 401 21.77 3.75 -23.33
N PHE A 402 21.13 3.24 -22.26
CA PHE A 402 21.36 3.71 -20.90
C PHE A 402 22.83 3.51 -20.46
N PHE A 403 23.43 2.38 -20.81
CA PHE A 403 24.80 2.05 -20.42
C PHE A 403 25.87 2.75 -21.26
N GLU A 404 25.46 3.32 -22.40
CA GLU A 404 26.32 4.07 -23.31
C GLU A 404 26.18 5.58 -23.14
N GLU A 405 25.16 6.02 -22.41
CA GLU A 405 24.78 7.42 -22.25
C GLU A 405 25.71 8.16 -21.26
N PRO A 406 26.45 9.19 -21.72
CA PRO A 406 27.24 10.02 -20.82
C PRO A 406 26.32 10.78 -19.85
N GLY A 407 26.59 10.61 -18.56
CA GLY A 407 25.81 11.24 -17.49
C GLY A 407 24.51 10.53 -17.12
N ALA A 408 24.26 9.32 -17.66
CA ALA A 408 23.27 8.42 -17.09
C ALA A 408 23.63 8.15 -15.63
N GLY A 409 22.64 8.27 -14.76
CA GLY A 409 22.78 8.06 -13.34
C GLY A 409 21.46 7.58 -12.77
N ASP A 410 21.41 7.48 -11.45
CA ASP A 410 20.31 6.87 -10.69
C ASP A 410 18.94 7.37 -11.15
N TRP A 411 18.81 8.69 -11.37
CA TRP A 411 17.55 9.26 -11.82
C TRP A 411 17.04 8.72 -13.16
N LEU A 412 17.92 8.57 -14.15
CA LEU A 412 17.53 8.01 -15.45
C LEU A 412 17.20 6.52 -15.35
N MET A 413 17.94 5.79 -14.50
CA MET A 413 17.67 4.38 -14.22
C MET A 413 16.26 4.22 -13.61
N ASP A 414 15.94 5.02 -12.60
CA ASP A 414 14.65 4.99 -11.91
C ASP A 414 13.49 5.36 -12.84
N LEU A 415 13.70 6.32 -13.75
CA LEU A 415 12.71 6.65 -14.79
C LEU A 415 12.48 5.48 -15.74
N TYR A 416 13.51 4.78 -16.20
CA TYR A 416 13.33 3.59 -17.05
C TYR A 416 12.62 2.44 -16.33
N VAL A 417 12.85 2.28 -15.02
CA VAL A 417 12.13 1.32 -14.20
C VAL A 417 10.66 1.74 -14.06
N ALA A 418 10.40 3.01 -13.73
CA ALA A 418 9.06 3.56 -13.56
C ALA A 418 8.24 3.63 -14.85
N ASP A 419 8.90 3.69 -16.01
CA ASP A 419 8.24 3.63 -17.32
C ASP A 419 7.61 2.25 -17.61
N ARG A 420 8.13 1.19 -16.97
CA ARG A 420 7.70 -0.20 -17.23
C ARG A 420 7.02 -0.85 -16.03
N SER A 421 7.11 -0.24 -14.86
CA SER A 421 6.66 -0.82 -13.61
C SER A 421 6.24 0.25 -12.62
N ARG A 422 5.42 -0.13 -11.65
CA ARG A 422 5.09 0.76 -10.53
C ARG A 422 6.30 0.88 -9.61
N ILE A 423 6.37 2.00 -8.91
CA ILE A 423 7.38 2.25 -7.91
C ILE A 423 6.73 2.68 -6.60
N VAL A 424 7.38 2.37 -5.48
CA VAL A 424 6.83 2.62 -4.15
C VAL A 424 7.88 3.22 -3.23
N PHE A 425 7.47 4.24 -2.47
CA PHE A 425 8.28 4.84 -1.43
C PHE A 425 7.90 4.27 -0.06
N LEU A 426 8.91 3.82 0.69
CA LEU A 426 8.80 3.45 2.10
C LEU A 426 9.32 4.60 2.95
N ARG A 427 8.43 5.32 3.64
CA ARG A 427 8.78 6.46 4.51
C ARG A 427 9.41 6.02 5.83
N GLU A 428 10.53 5.32 5.72
CA GLU A 428 11.38 4.91 6.83
C GLU A 428 12.84 5.24 6.52
N ILE A 429 13.55 5.70 7.54
CA ILE A 429 14.97 6.02 7.44
C ILE A 429 15.77 4.73 7.65
N LEU A 430 16.29 4.15 6.57
CA LEU A 430 17.00 2.86 6.59
C LEU A 430 18.41 2.94 5.97
N THR A 431 18.74 4.05 5.30
CA THR A 431 19.97 4.23 4.53
C THR A 431 20.58 5.61 4.83
N VAL A 432 21.90 5.67 4.98
CA VAL A 432 22.67 6.91 5.01
C VAL A 432 23.48 7.01 3.72
N TRP A 433 23.48 8.20 3.11
CA TRP A 433 24.30 8.56 1.96
C TRP A 433 25.36 9.58 2.39
N ASP A 434 26.63 9.21 2.23
CA ASP A 434 27.80 10.02 2.58
C ASP A 434 28.25 10.89 1.40
N LEU A 435 27.84 12.16 1.45
CA LEU A 435 28.12 13.14 0.43
C LEU A 435 29.46 13.83 0.69
N ARG A 436 30.49 13.44 -0.06
CA ARG A 436 31.83 14.05 0.00
C ARG A 436 31.90 15.37 -0.80
N ALA A 437 32.74 16.29 -0.35
CA ALA A 437 32.99 17.57 -1.04
C ALA A 437 33.48 17.35 -2.49
N GLY A 438 32.92 18.10 -3.44
CA GLY A 438 33.31 18.06 -4.85
C GLY A 438 32.64 16.98 -5.71
N ARG A 439 31.78 16.12 -5.15
CA ARG A 439 30.88 15.27 -5.96
C ARG A 439 29.66 16.09 -6.44
N PRO A 440 29.18 15.91 -7.68
CA PRO A 440 27.97 16.58 -8.13
C PRO A 440 26.78 16.28 -7.20
N GLY A 441 26.20 17.31 -6.59
CA GLY A 441 25.20 17.21 -5.52
C GLY A 441 25.70 17.65 -4.15
N SER A 442 27.02 17.91 -3.98
CA SER A 442 27.67 18.21 -2.70
C SER A 442 27.26 19.51 -2.01
N ASN A 443 26.61 20.44 -2.69
CA ASN A 443 26.26 21.74 -2.13
C ASN A 443 24.73 21.89 -2.12
N SER A 444 24.20 22.61 -1.13
CA SER A 444 22.82 23.13 -1.02
C SER A 444 22.24 23.58 -2.37
N PRO A 445 20.90 23.77 -2.53
CA PRO A 445 20.28 24.21 -3.79
C PRO A 445 20.98 25.45 -4.37
N ASP A 446 21.96 25.17 -5.21
CA ASP A 446 22.81 26.12 -5.90
C ASP A 446 22.23 26.20 -7.32
N PRO A 447 22.12 27.41 -7.89
CA PRO A 447 21.76 27.62 -9.29
C PRO A 447 22.34 26.57 -10.28
N ILE A 448 23.55 26.07 -10.03
CA ILE A 448 24.19 25.01 -10.83
C ILE A 448 23.41 23.68 -10.79
N GLN A 449 22.98 23.23 -9.60
CA GLN A 449 22.21 21.99 -9.46
C GLN A 449 20.83 22.12 -10.09
N THR A 450 20.17 23.26 -9.88
CA THR A 450 18.88 23.58 -10.52
C THR A 450 19.00 23.59 -12.04
N ALA A 451 20.06 24.22 -12.58
CA ALA A 451 20.34 24.22 -14.02
C ALA A 451 20.62 22.81 -14.56
N ARG A 452 21.35 21.97 -13.81
CA ARG A 452 21.59 20.57 -14.19
C ARG A 452 20.29 19.77 -14.25
N VAL A 453 19.44 19.87 -13.23
CA VAL A 453 18.13 19.22 -13.19
C VAL A 453 17.28 19.69 -14.37
N ALA A 454 17.19 20.99 -14.62
CA ALA A 454 16.47 21.53 -15.77
C ALA A 454 17.00 21.02 -17.13
N SER A 455 18.32 20.89 -17.28
CA SER A 455 18.94 20.31 -18.48
C SER A 455 18.60 18.82 -18.63
N GLN A 456 18.63 18.06 -17.53
CA GLN A 456 18.28 16.64 -17.53
C GLN A 456 16.81 16.43 -17.86
N ARG A 457 15.89 17.24 -17.29
CA ARG A 457 14.45 17.17 -17.61
C ARG A 457 14.18 17.36 -19.10
N ARG A 458 14.80 18.37 -19.73
CA ARG A 458 14.68 18.59 -21.17
C ARG A 458 15.15 17.38 -21.98
N ARG A 459 16.27 16.77 -21.58
CA ARG A 459 16.80 15.56 -22.23
C ARG A 459 15.88 14.36 -22.02
N PHE A 460 15.41 14.13 -20.80
CA PHE A 460 14.56 12.98 -20.47
C PHE A 460 13.17 13.10 -21.09
N SER A 461 12.62 14.31 -21.24
CA SER A 461 11.40 14.54 -22.03
C SER A 461 11.53 14.02 -23.47
N ALA A 462 12.70 14.16 -24.09
CA ALA A 462 12.92 13.61 -25.43
C ALA A 462 13.00 12.06 -25.45
N LEU A 463 13.36 11.43 -24.33
CA LEU A 463 13.44 9.96 -24.21
C LEU A 463 12.09 9.31 -23.89
N PHE A 464 11.30 9.94 -23.02
CA PHE A 464 10.07 9.36 -22.46
C PHE A 464 8.78 10.00 -23.01
N GLY A 465 8.89 11.07 -23.79
CA GLY A 465 7.76 11.81 -24.34
C GLY A 465 7.27 12.96 -23.45
N GLN A 466 6.37 13.75 -24.02
CA GLN A 466 5.64 14.81 -23.32
C GLN A 466 4.41 14.27 -22.57
N GLY A 467 3.83 15.06 -21.67
CA GLY A 467 2.71 14.68 -20.81
C GLY A 467 3.12 13.74 -19.68
N ARG A 468 4.40 13.67 -19.36
CA ARG A 468 4.96 12.71 -18.40
C ARG A 468 5.48 13.38 -17.13
N GLY A 469 5.30 14.69 -16.97
CA GLY A 469 5.77 15.48 -15.81
C GLY A 469 7.07 16.25 -16.06
N PHE A 470 7.58 16.25 -17.30
CA PHE A 470 8.77 17.01 -17.67
C PHE A 470 8.46 18.47 -18.04
N GLU A 471 7.19 18.79 -18.20
CA GLU A 471 6.72 20.09 -18.66
C GLU A 471 7.10 21.20 -17.65
N PRO A 472 7.54 22.38 -18.14
CA PRO A 472 7.90 23.49 -17.26
C PRO A 472 6.69 24.33 -16.83
N TYR A 473 5.49 24.04 -17.34
CA TYR A 473 4.26 24.78 -17.12
C TYR A 473 3.19 23.91 -16.47
N ALA A 474 2.32 24.54 -15.68
CA ALA A 474 1.10 23.90 -15.22
C ALA A 474 0.06 23.90 -16.35
N LEU A 475 -0.73 22.83 -16.48
CA LEU A 475 -1.87 22.80 -17.37
C LEU A 475 -3.10 23.41 -16.69
N VAL A 476 -3.79 24.27 -17.43
CA VAL A 476 -5.09 24.80 -17.07
C VAL A 476 -6.15 24.07 -17.87
N CYS A 477 -7.12 23.52 -17.16
CA CYS A 477 -8.32 22.99 -17.78
C CYS A 477 -9.41 24.05 -17.75
N THR A 478 -10.02 24.30 -18.90
CA THR A 478 -11.23 25.10 -19.02
C THR A 478 -12.38 24.19 -19.45
N VAL A 479 -13.48 24.29 -18.72
CA VAL A 479 -14.70 23.52 -18.98
C VAL A 479 -15.81 24.51 -19.32
N THR A 480 -16.41 24.34 -20.48
CA THR A 480 -17.53 25.16 -20.94
C THR A 480 -18.76 24.29 -21.18
N GLY A 481 -19.95 24.82 -20.87
CA GLY A 481 -21.20 24.11 -21.10
C GLY A 481 -21.42 23.86 -22.59
N GLY A 482 -21.87 22.65 -22.96
CA GLY A 482 -22.16 22.26 -24.33
C GLY A 482 -23.43 22.92 -24.87
N GLY A 483 -23.41 24.24 -25.14
CA GLY A 483 -24.50 24.98 -25.82
C GLY A 483 -25.81 25.11 -25.02
N ALA A 484 -26.47 24.00 -24.69
CA ALA A 484 -27.64 23.90 -23.82
C ALA A 484 -27.28 23.09 -22.56
N ALA A 485 -27.71 23.54 -21.38
CA ALA A 485 -27.52 22.78 -20.15
C ALA A 485 -28.26 21.43 -20.26
N LEU A 486 -27.63 20.33 -19.84
CA LEU A 486 -28.31 19.04 -19.72
C LEU A 486 -29.59 19.21 -18.90
N SER A 487 -30.74 18.85 -19.48
CA SER A 487 -31.99 18.88 -18.75
C SER A 487 -31.94 17.85 -17.61
N PRO A 488 -32.37 18.20 -16.38
CA PRO A 488 -32.56 17.23 -15.31
C PRO A 488 -33.49 16.07 -15.69
N ASP A 489 -34.34 16.25 -16.72
CA ASP A 489 -35.24 15.22 -17.24
C ASP A 489 -34.54 14.20 -18.16
N PHE A 490 -33.30 14.47 -18.56
CA PHE A 490 -32.48 13.58 -19.40
C PHE A 490 -31.43 12.83 -18.58
N ALA A 491 -30.52 13.55 -17.94
CA ALA A 491 -29.46 12.97 -17.11
C ALA A 491 -28.89 14.00 -16.12
N ARG A 492 -28.42 13.50 -14.98
CA ARG A 492 -27.52 14.23 -14.07
C ARG A 492 -26.10 13.76 -14.30
N ALA A 493 -25.14 14.67 -14.45
CA ALA A 493 -23.76 14.31 -14.72
C ALA A 493 -22.80 15.30 -14.07
N HIS A 494 -21.62 14.82 -13.70
CA HIS A 494 -20.54 15.64 -13.19
C HIS A 494 -19.18 15.14 -13.68
N LEU A 495 -18.34 16.08 -14.12
CA LEU A 495 -16.95 15.83 -14.46
C LEU A 495 -16.11 16.15 -13.24
N GLU A 496 -15.43 15.13 -12.70
CA GLU A 496 -14.55 15.25 -11.53
C GLU A 496 -13.10 15.54 -11.95
N ALA A 497 -12.68 14.98 -13.09
CA ALA A 497 -11.38 15.22 -13.70
C ALA A 497 -11.51 15.30 -15.24
N PRO A 498 -10.75 16.18 -15.93
CA PRO A 498 -9.91 17.21 -15.34
C PRO A 498 -10.74 18.33 -14.68
N ALA A 499 -10.27 18.85 -13.55
CA ALA A 499 -10.97 19.91 -12.81
C ALA A 499 -10.68 21.30 -13.44
N PRO A 500 -11.68 22.21 -13.53
CA PRO A 500 -11.45 23.56 -14.03
C PRO A 500 -10.38 24.30 -13.22
N GLY A 501 -9.49 25.03 -13.91
CA GLY A 501 -8.37 25.76 -13.29
C GLY A 501 -7.05 25.00 -13.37
N ALA A 502 -6.12 25.29 -12.45
CA ALA A 502 -4.79 24.69 -12.43
C ALA A 502 -4.83 23.29 -11.77
N GLY A 503 -4.38 22.26 -12.48
CA GLY A 503 -4.28 20.90 -11.91
C GLY A 503 -4.85 19.77 -12.76
N THR A 504 -4.71 19.84 -14.10
CA THR A 504 -5.06 18.71 -14.98
C THR A 504 -4.20 17.50 -14.62
N GLU A 505 -4.85 16.39 -14.25
CA GLU A 505 -4.17 15.12 -13.98
C GLU A 505 -3.68 14.52 -15.30
N ILE A 506 -2.36 14.48 -15.48
CA ILE A 506 -1.74 13.68 -16.53
C ILE A 506 -1.20 12.40 -15.92
N GLN A 507 -1.63 11.28 -16.46
CA GLN A 507 -1.17 9.95 -16.08
C GLN A 507 -0.56 9.30 -17.31
N ASP A 508 0.75 9.02 -17.24
CA ASP A 508 1.48 8.27 -18.27
C ASP A 508 1.29 8.83 -19.69
N GLY A 509 1.38 10.15 -19.86
CA GLY A 509 1.25 10.79 -21.18
C GLY A 509 -0.19 10.98 -21.64
N HIS A 510 -1.18 10.76 -20.76
CA HIS A 510 -2.59 10.89 -21.08
C HIS A 510 -3.32 11.77 -20.06
N VAL A 511 -4.23 12.61 -20.55
CA VAL A 511 -5.14 13.38 -19.70
C VAL A 511 -6.22 12.45 -19.16
N VAL A 512 -6.39 12.44 -17.83
CA VAL A 512 -7.39 11.62 -17.16
C VAL A 512 -8.74 12.33 -17.18
N PHE A 513 -9.77 11.62 -17.65
CA PHE A 513 -11.16 12.02 -17.56
C PHE A 513 -11.89 11.09 -16.60
N ALA A 514 -12.55 11.65 -15.60
CA ALA A 514 -13.31 10.88 -14.61
C ALA A 514 -14.54 11.66 -14.14
N GLY A 515 -15.57 10.93 -13.75
CA GLY A 515 -16.80 11.53 -13.25
C GLY A 515 -17.93 10.52 -13.16
N TRP A 516 -19.16 10.99 -13.21
CA TRP A 516 -20.35 10.16 -13.19
C TRP A 516 -21.48 10.71 -14.06
N VAL A 517 -22.34 9.81 -14.53
CA VAL A 517 -23.55 10.10 -15.30
C VAL A 517 -24.68 9.19 -14.81
N VAL A 518 -25.80 9.80 -14.39
CA VAL A 518 -27.02 9.11 -13.97
C VAL A 518 -28.17 9.57 -14.88
N PRO A 519 -28.60 8.74 -15.85
CA PRO A 519 -29.76 9.03 -16.69
C PRO A 519 -31.07 8.95 -15.90
N THR A 520 -32.07 9.74 -16.31
CA THR A 520 -33.36 9.87 -15.59
C THR A 520 -34.28 8.67 -15.78
N TYR A 521 -34.15 7.96 -16.90
CA TYR A 521 -34.84 6.70 -17.20
C TYR A 521 -33.78 5.61 -17.24
N GLY A 522 -34.03 4.44 -16.64
CA GLY A 522 -33.04 3.37 -16.34
C GLY A 522 -32.31 2.70 -17.52
N SER A 523 -32.16 3.38 -18.65
CA SER A 523 -31.24 3.06 -19.74
C SER A 523 -29.79 3.30 -19.32
N ARG A 524 -28.84 2.54 -19.87
CA ARG A 524 -27.41 2.79 -19.66
C ARG A 524 -26.94 4.01 -20.44
N ALA A 525 -26.08 4.82 -19.83
CA ALA A 525 -25.40 5.91 -20.50
C ALA A 525 -24.08 5.43 -21.11
N THR A 526 -23.78 5.94 -22.31
CA THR A 526 -22.45 5.86 -22.93
C THR A 526 -21.90 7.27 -23.02
N LEU A 527 -20.64 7.45 -22.64
CA LEU A 527 -19.95 8.72 -22.81
C LEU A 527 -19.26 8.75 -24.17
N VAL A 528 -19.51 9.80 -24.94
CA VAL A 528 -18.92 10.00 -26.27
C VAL A 528 -17.96 11.18 -26.19
N ALA A 529 -16.71 10.99 -26.62
CA ALA A 529 -15.72 12.04 -26.72
C ALA A 529 -15.37 12.30 -28.19
N GLU A 530 -15.57 13.53 -28.65
CA GLU A 530 -15.17 13.99 -29.96
C GLU A 530 -13.89 14.83 -29.85
N LEU A 531 -12.84 14.39 -30.54
CA LEU A 531 -11.52 15.02 -30.57
C LEU A 531 -10.97 14.96 -31.99
N GLU A 532 -10.56 16.10 -32.55
CA GLU A 532 -9.92 16.18 -33.88
C GLU A 532 -10.71 15.54 -35.04
N GLY A 533 -12.05 15.46 -34.91
CA GLY A 533 -12.92 14.82 -35.91
C GLY A 533 -13.07 13.31 -35.76
N GLU A 534 -12.44 12.70 -34.75
CA GLU A 534 -12.67 11.32 -34.33
C GLU A 534 -13.67 11.25 -33.17
N THR A 535 -14.44 10.16 -33.14
CA THR A 535 -15.44 9.88 -32.08
C THR A 535 -15.04 8.64 -31.32
N HIS A 536 -14.84 8.78 -30.01
CA HIS A 536 -14.50 7.71 -29.08
C HIS A 536 -15.66 7.46 -28.12
N ARG A 537 -16.01 6.20 -27.88
CA ARG A 537 -17.11 5.80 -26.98
C ARG A 537 -16.58 5.06 -25.76
N PHE A 538 -17.04 5.45 -24.58
CA PHE A 538 -16.63 4.90 -23.29
C PHE A 538 -17.85 4.47 -22.48
N THR A 539 -17.75 3.31 -21.82
CA THR A 539 -18.80 2.81 -20.95
C THR A 539 -18.85 3.59 -19.63
N VAL A 540 -20.06 3.80 -19.14
CA VAL A 540 -20.31 4.27 -17.77
C VAL A 540 -20.69 3.04 -16.96
N ASP A 541 -19.70 2.44 -16.30
CA ASP A 541 -19.82 1.13 -15.66
C ASP A 541 -19.10 1.01 -14.29
N GLN A 542 -18.58 2.12 -13.76
CA GLN A 542 -17.86 2.10 -12.48
C GLN A 542 -18.82 2.25 -11.30
N PRO A 543 -18.64 1.43 -10.24
CA PRO A 543 -19.48 1.51 -9.05
C PRO A 543 -19.27 2.82 -8.28
N ARG A 544 -20.35 3.56 -8.01
CA ARG A 544 -20.33 4.84 -7.27
C ARG A 544 -21.45 4.92 -6.25
N SER A 545 -21.33 4.12 -5.18
CA SER A 545 -22.30 4.08 -4.07
C SER A 545 -22.43 5.41 -3.35
N ASP A 546 -21.36 6.21 -3.31
CA ASP A 546 -21.34 7.57 -2.78
C ASP A 546 -22.29 8.50 -3.56
N VAL A 547 -22.26 8.43 -4.88
CA VAL A 547 -23.13 9.22 -5.78
C VAL A 547 -24.57 8.76 -5.67
N VAL A 548 -24.82 7.45 -5.65
CA VAL A 548 -26.17 6.89 -5.47
C VAL A 548 -26.79 7.35 -4.15
N ALA A 549 -26.04 7.22 -3.05
CA ALA A 549 -26.50 7.66 -1.73
C ALA A 549 -26.81 9.17 -1.71
N ALA A 550 -25.99 10.00 -2.38
CA ALA A 550 -26.20 11.44 -2.44
C ALA A 550 -27.40 11.85 -3.30
N LEU A 551 -27.66 11.16 -4.42
CA LEU A 551 -28.73 11.51 -5.36
C LEU A 551 -30.11 10.96 -4.95
N PHE A 552 -30.15 9.77 -4.35
CA PHE A 552 -31.40 9.04 -4.05
C PHE A 552 -31.68 8.86 -2.56
N GLY A 553 -30.69 9.00 -1.67
CA GLY A 553 -30.86 8.72 -0.24
C GLY A 553 -31.32 7.27 0.00
N ASP A 554 -32.41 7.10 0.76
CA ASP A 554 -33.03 5.80 1.04
C ASP A 554 -34.06 5.37 -0.04
N ALA A 555 -34.30 6.19 -1.07
CA ALA A 555 -35.21 5.83 -2.15
C ALA A 555 -34.60 4.72 -3.02
N PRO A 556 -35.41 3.78 -3.55
CA PRO A 556 -34.89 2.78 -4.47
C PRO A 556 -34.33 3.47 -5.71
N ALA A 557 -33.02 3.30 -5.94
CA ALA A 557 -32.37 3.79 -7.12
C ALA A 557 -32.87 3.03 -8.36
N PRO A 558 -32.87 3.65 -9.56
CA PRO A 558 -33.13 2.95 -10.81
C PRO A 558 -32.21 1.74 -10.99
N LEU A 559 -32.64 0.75 -11.77
CA LEU A 559 -31.78 -0.39 -12.16
C LEU A 559 -30.46 0.14 -12.76
N ASP A 560 -29.33 -0.49 -12.43
CA ASP A 560 -27.97 -0.11 -12.86
C ASP A 560 -27.42 1.25 -12.36
N ALA A 561 -28.15 2.00 -11.51
CA ALA A 561 -27.68 3.29 -10.98
C ALA A 561 -26.39 3.21 -10.14
N GLU A 562 -26.07 2.04 -9.58
CA GLU A 562 -24.80 1.82 -8.88
C GLU A 562 -23.59 1.91 -9.81
N LEU A 563 -23.73 1.61 -11.11
CA LEU A 563 -22.67 1.63 -12.11
C LEU A 563 -22.67 2.94 -12.91
N CYS A 564 -22.73 4.07 -12.23
CA CYS A 564 -22.85 5.39 -12.86
C CYS A 564 -21.52 6.15 -13.03
N GLY A 565 -20.39 5.59 -12.62
CA GLY A 565 -19.08 6.21 -12.77
C GLY A 565 -18.42 5.93 -14.12
N PHE A 566 -17.57 6.84 -14.58
CA PHE A 566 -16.69 6.63 -15.73
C PHE A 566 -15.26 7.06 -15.40
N ARG A 567 -14.29 6.40 -16.05
CA ARG A 567 -12.89 6.86 -16.12
C ARG A 567 -12.27 6.41 -17.44
N PHE A 568 -11.72 7.34 -18.18
CA PHE A 568 -10.97 7.07 -19.40
C PHE A 568 -9.81 8.06 -19.54
N THR A 569 -8.98 7.85 -20.56
CA THR A 569 -7.78 8.65 -20.79
C THR A 569 -7.68 9.02 -22.26
N LEU A 570 -7.29 10.26 -22.56
CA LEU A 570 -6.99 10.70 -23.93
C LEU A 570 -5.51 11.10 -24.04
N PRO A 571 -4.86 10.90 -25.20
CA PRO A 571 -3.47 11.30 -25.38
C PRO A 571 -3.24 12.77 -25.00
N PHE A 572 -2.12 13.04 -24.33
CA PHE A 572 -1.75 14.41 -24.01
C PHE A 572 -1.46 15.21 -25.27
N ASP A 573 -2.12 16.35 -25.41
CA ASP A 573 -1.78 17.41 -26.35
C ASP A 573 -1.78 18.75 -25.59
N GLN A 574 -0.81 19.62 -25.91
CA GLN A 574 -0.69 20.93 -25.27
C GLN A 574 -1.89 21.85 -25.56
N HIS A 575 -2.72 21.53 -26.55
CA HIS A 575 -3.95 22.23 -26.92
C HIS A 575 -5.11 21.25 -27.09
N LEU A 576 -5.17 20.21 -26.25
CA LEU A 576 -6.25 19.22 -26.27
C LEU A 576 -7.61 19.91 -26.14
N ALA A 577 -8.52 19.64 -27.09
CA ALA A 577 -9.89 20.15 -27.10
C ALA A 577 -10.87 19.01 -27.38
N VAL A 578 -11.73 18.69 -26.41
CA VAL A 578 -12.62 17.53 -26.42
C VAL A 578 -14.06 17.99 -26.20
N HIS A 579 -14.97 17.54 -27.06
CA HIS A 579 -16.41 17.68 -26.83
C HIS A 579 -16.96 16.38 -26.26
N LEU A 580 -17.54 16.46 -25.06
CA LEU A 580 -18.18 15.34 -24.39
C LEU A 580 -19.69 15.38 -24.64
N LEU A 581 -20.24 14.26 -25.08
CA LEU A 581 -21.66 14.01 -25.26
C LEU A 581 -22.09 12.80 -24.43
N ILE A 582 -23.36 12.78 -24.07
CA ILE A 582 -24.00 11.64 -23.38
C ILE A 582 -24.97 10.99 -24.35
N GLU A 583 -24.74 9.72 -24.63
CA GLU A 583 -25.56 8.86 -25.47
C GLU A 583 -26.41 7.94 -24.57
N THR A 584 -27.72 7.99 -24.72
CA THR A 584 -28.69 7.01 -24.19
C THR A 584 -29.35 6.28 -25.36
N GLU A 585 -30.20 5.28 -25.09
CA GLU A 585 -30.83 4.45 -26.14
C GLU A 585 -31.51 5.25 -27.26
N ASP A 586 -32.16 6.36 -26.91
CA ASP A 586 -32.99 7.14 -27.85
C ASP A 586 -32.38 8.49 -28.26
N THR A 587 -31.30 8.96 -27.63
CA THR A 587 -30.82 10.34 -27.82
C THR A 587 -29.34 10.52 -27.46
N VAL A 588 -28.64 11.35 -28.23
CA VAL A 588 -27.29 11.86 -27.94
C VAL A 588 -27.38 13.36 -27.68
N LEU A 589 -26.94 13.82 -26.51
CA LEU A 589 -26.92 15.25 -26.18
C LEU A 589 -25.50 15.74 -25.87
N PRO A 590 -25.11 16.93 -26.35
CA PRO A 590 -23.90 17.61 -25.90
C PRO A 590 -23.94 17.85 -24.40
N TRP A 591 -22.81 17.65 -23.72
CA TRP A 591 -22.68 17.90 -22.29
C TRP A 591 -21.70 19.04 -21.99
N LEU A 592 -20.42 18.84 -22.28
CA LEU A 592 -19.35 19.79 -21.94
C LEU A 592 -18.32 19.85 -23.06
N SER A 593 -17.67 20.99 -23.21
CA SER A 593 -16.41 21.09 -23.96
C SER A 593 -15.28 21.31 -22.97
N VAL A 594 -14.26 20.46 -23.04
CA VAL A 594 -13.09 20.49 -22.18
C VAL A 594 -11.89 20.87 -23.04
N SER A 595 -11.19 21.93 -22.66
CA SER A 595 -9.90 22.27 -23.26
C SER A 595 -8.80 22.33 -22.23
N VAL A 596 -7.64 21.77 -22.57
CA VAL A 596 -6.45 21.75 -21.73
C VAL A 596 -5.36 22.53 -22.45
N THR A 597 -4.85 23.58 -21.80
CA THR A 597 -3.81 24.44 -22.36
C THR A 597 -2.73 24.75 -21.33
N PRO A 598 -1.52 25.17 -21.75
CA PRO A 598 -0.47 25.58 -20.84
C PRO A 598 -0.86 26.90 -20.18
N ARG A 599 -0.64 27.02 -18.87
CA ARG A 599 -0.80 28.30 -18.17
C ARG A 599 0.21 29.31 -18.73
N SER A 600 -0.26 30.47 -19.16
CA SER A 600 0.62 31.56 -19.59
C SER A 600 1.40 32.15 -18.39
N GLU A 601 2.67 32.52 -18.59
CA GLU A 601 3.52 33.08 -17.52
C GLU A 601 2.94 34.37 -16.89
N SER A 602 2.08 35.10 -17.61
CA SER A 602 1.42 36.33 -17.10
C SER A 602 0.36 36.09 -16.03
N GLU A 603 -0.14 34.86 -15.88
CA GLU A 603 -1.14 34.52 -14.85
C GLU A 603 -0.50 33.96 -13.57
N ALA A 604 0.81 33.72 -13.55
CA ALA A 604 1.52 33.11 -12.41
C ALA A 604 1.85 34.10 -11.27
N SER A 605 1.63 35.40 -11.48
CA SER A 605 1.90 36.46 -10.50
C SER A 605 0.65 37.04 -9.82
N GLY A 606 -0.46 36.30 -9.83
CA GLY A 606 -1.73 36.67 -9.19
C GLY A 606 -1.93 36.01 -7.83
#